data_AF-A0A4S8KK55-F1
#
_entry.id   AF-A0A4S8KK55-F1
#
_cell.length_a   1.000
_cell.length_b   1.000
_cell.length_c   1.000
_cell.angle_alpha   90.00
_cell.angle_beta   90.00
_cell.angle_gamma   90.00
#
_symmetry.space_group_name_H-M   'P 1'
#
loop_
_entity.id
_entity.type
_entity.pdbx_description
1 polymer ?
#
loop_
_entity_poly.entity_id
_entity_poly.type
_entity_poly.pdbx_seq_one_letter_code
_entity_poly.pdbx_strand_id
1 'polypeptide(L)'
;YFEPPLYKTNLSIITGVLRLSTKYDVPYLRKRALMHLDCSYPSTSLKAWDARGPVRTIPPITNTQFKLLCLAREVDVPWIMPQLMYCVCAKPVTQILEGILWDDIQVRPSEQDQKLLMVGRSELTYLQN
;
A
#
# COMPACT_ATOMS: atom_id res chain seq x y z
N TYR A 1 -0.27 10.93 20.84
CA TYR A 1 -0.65 9.51 20.98
C TYR A 1 -1.11 9.01 19.61
N PHE A 2 -0.83 7.76 19.24
CA PHE A 2 -1.23 7.20 17.94
C PHE A 2 -2.49 6.34 18.12
N GLU A 3 -3.63 6.91 17.79
CA GLU A 3 -4.96 6.31 17.98
C GLU A 3 -5.21 5.14 17.00
N PRO A 4 -6.07 4.16 17.34
CA PRO A 4 -6.53 3.14 16.41
C PRO A 4 -7.51 3.69 15.36
N PRO A 5 -7.94 2.88 14.38
CA PRO A 5 -9.02 3.25 13.46
C PRO A 5 -10.30 3.72 14.15
N LEU A 6 -11.15 4.43 13.39
CA LEU A 6 -12.16 5.44 13.79
C LEU A 6 -11.59 6.86 13.82
N TYR A 7 -10.32 7.03 14.16
CA TYR A 7 -9.59 8.28 13.99
C TYR A 7 -8.91 8.34 12.61
N LYS A 8 -8.94 9.51 11.98
CA LYS A 8 -8.25 9.73 10.70
C LYS A 8 -6.75 9.93 10.94
N THR A 9 -5.96 9.52 9.96
CA THR A 9 -4.50 9.70 9.96
C THR A 9 -4.00 9.87 8.52
N ASN A 10 -2.70 10.03 8.34
CA ASN A 10 -2.09 10.17 7.02
C ASN A 10 -0.99 9.11 6.82
N LEU A 11 -0.66 8.87 5.55
CA LEU A 11 0.28 7.81 5.18
C LEU A 11 1.69 8.04 5.73
N SER A 12 2.12 9.31 5.83
CA SER A 12 3.43 9.67 6.38
C SER A 12 3.56 9.26 7.85
N ILE A 13 2.52 9.50 8.68
CA ILE A 13 2.49 9.03 10.07
C ILE A 13 2.52 7.49 10.12
N ILE A 14 1.68 6.81 9.34
CA ILE A 14 1.65 5.33 9.32
C ILE A 14 3.01 4.75 8.93
N THR A 15 3.67 5.34 7.92
CA THR A 15 4.99 4.93 7.47
C THR A 15 6.01 5.06 8.59
N GLY A 16 6.04 6.21 9.27
CA GLY A 16 6.93 6.44 10.41
C GLY A 16 6.65 5.48 11.56
N VAL A 17 5.39 5.30 11.93
CA VAL A 17 4.99 4.38 13.00
C VAL A 17 5.35 2.94 12.67
N LEU A 18 5.08 2.45 11.45
CA LEU A 18 5.44 1.08 11.06
C LEU A 18 6.96 0.86 11.11
N ARG A 19 7.76 1.78 10.57
CA ARG A 19 9.23 1.67 10.62
C ARG A 19 9.76 1.62 12.05
N LEU A 20 9.34 2.57 12.89
CA LEU A 20 9.81 2.67 14.27
C LEU A 20 9.32 1.49 15.12
N SER A 21 8.03 1.14 15.03
CA SER A 21 7.47 0.03 15.79
C SER A 21 8.02 -1.33 15.37
N THR A 22 8.44 -1.49 14.11
CA THR A 22 9.14 -2.70 13.64
C THR A 22 10.58 -2.72 14.13
N LYS A 23 11.29 -1.59 14.05
CA LYS A 23 12.70 -1.49 14.46
C LYS A 23 12.90 -1.70 15.96
N TYR A 24 12.00 -1.17 16.78
CA TYR A 24 12.09 -1.19 18.24
C TYR A 24 11.15 -2.19 18.90
N ASP A 25 10.54 -3.08 18.11
CA ASP A 25 9.57 -4.09 18.56
C ASP A 25 8.52 -3.51 19.54
N VAL A 26 7.66 -2.63 19.01
CA VAL A 26 6.58 -2.01 19.78
C VAL A 26 5.24 -2.52 19.23
N PRO A 27 4.75 -3.70 19.69
CA PRO A 27 3.68 -4.43 19.00
C PRO A 27 2.36 -3.66 18.94
N TYR A 28 2.03 -2.89 19.99
CA TYR A 28 0.77 -2.16 20.04
C TYR A 28 0.69 -1.05 18.98
N LEU A 29 1.80 -0.35 18.70
CA LEU A 29 1.87 0.68 17.65
C LEU A 29 1.83 0.04 16.27
N ARG A 30 2.58 -1.05 16.08
CA ARG A 30 2.56 -1.81 14.83
C ARG A 30 1.15 -2.30 14.52
N LYS A 31 0.48 -2.93 15.49
CA LYS A 31 -0.90 -3.40 15.36
C LYS A 31 -1.85 -2.28 14.92
N ARG A 32 -1.82 -1.11 15.58
CA ARG A 32 -2.69 0.01 15.21
C ARG A 32 -2.43 0.51 13.79
N ALA A 33 -1.16 0.59 13.40
CA ALA A 33 -0.81 1.05 12.06
C ALA A 33 -1.27 0.06 10.99
N LEU A 34 -1.13 -1.24 11.24
CA LEU A 34 -1.68 -2.30 10.38
C LEU A 34 -3.20 -2.25 10.29
N MET A 35 -3.91 -1.95 11.40
CA MET A 35 -5.37 -1.77 11.36
C MET A 35 -5.78 -0.59 10.48
N HIS A 36 -5.03 0.51 10.45
CA HIS A 36 -5.28 1.61 9.50
C HIS A 36 -5.09 1.19 8.05
N LEU A 37 -4.10 0.34 7.76
CA LEU A 37 -3.90 -0.24 6.43
C LEU A 37 -5.06 -1.16 6.05
N ASP A 38 -5.56 -1.99 6.97
CA ASP A 38 -6.69 -2.89 6.74
C ASP A 38 -7.99 -2.14 6.42
N CYS A 39 -8.22 -0.96 7.01
CA CYS A 39 -9.33 -0.10 6.59
C CYS A 39 -9.25 0.35 5.12
N SER A 40 -8.05 0.36 4.52
CA SER A 40 -7.80 0.83 3.15
C SER A 40 -7.58 -0.31 2.15
N TYR A 41 -7.09 -1.45 2.63
CA TYR A 41 -6.73 -2.64 1.86
C TYR A 41 -7.23 -3.89 2.59
N PRO A 42 -8.55 -4.07 2.76
CA PRO A 42 -9.08 -5.13 3.62
C PRO A 42 -8.70 -6.53 3.11
N SER A 43 -8.27 -7.42 4.01
CA SER A 43 -7.91 -8.80 3.63
C SER A 43 -9.08 -9.78 3.64
N THR A 44 -10.27 -9.35 4.08
CA THR A 44 -11.38 -10.25 4.45
C THR A 44 -12.29 -10.63 3.27
N SER A 45 -12.57 -9.73 2.34
CA SER A 45 -13.38 -10.02 1.16
C SER A 45 -13.28 -8.93 0.08
N LEU A 46 -13.62 -9.28 -1.17
CA LEU A 46 -13.78 -8.31 -2.26
C LEU A 46 -14.93 -7.32 -1.99
N LYS A 47 -16.01 -7.76 -1.32
CA LYS A 47 -17.10 -6.86 -0.90
C LYS A 47 -16.60 -5.79 0.07
N ALA A 48 -15.74 -6.16 1.02
CA ALA A 48 -15.12 -5.21 1.93
C ALA A 48 -14.19 -4.25 1.18
N TRP A 49 -13.47 -4.74 0.16
CA TRP A 49 -12.72 -3.88 -0.74
C TRP A 49 -13.65 -2.86 -1.39
N ASP A 50 -14.74 -3.26 -2.03
CA ASP A 50 -15.65 -2.32 -2.70
C ASP A 50 -16.28 -1.31 -1.72
N ALA A 51 -16.63 -1.74 -0.50
CA ALA A 51 -17.25 -0.91 0.53
C ALA A 51 -16.27 -0.07 1.37
N ARG A 52 -14.95 -0.06 1.07
CA ARG A 52 -13.93 0.56 1.94
C ARG A 52 -13.97 2.08 2.02
N GLY A 53 -14.64 2.77 1.09
CA GLY A 53 -14.66 4.23 0.98
C GLY A 53 -14.93 4.97 2.32
N PRO A 54 -16.05 4.68 3.02
CA PRO A 54 -16.40 5.32 4.29
C PRO A 54 -15.48 4.93 5.46
N VAL A 55 -14.94 3.70 5.44
CA VAL A 55 -14.18 3.12 6.55
C VAL A 55 -12.71 3.53 6.52
N ARG A 56 -12.19 3.92 5.35
CA ARG A 56 -10.81 4.39 5.17
C ARG A 56 -10.45 5.47 6.19
N THR A 57 -9.37 5.24 6.90
CA THR A 57 -8.77 6.20 7.84
C THR A 57 -7.66 7.03 7.21
N ILE A 58 -7.12 6.57 6.08
CA ILE A 58 -6.10 7.24 5.28
C ILE A 58 -6.80 7.91 4.09
N PRO A 59 -6.58 9.22 3.86
CA PRO A 59 -7.14 9.88 2.69
C PRO A 59 -6.56 9.26 1.40
N PRO A 60 -7.36 9.13 0.33
CA PRO A 60 -6.87 8.65 -0.95
C PRO A 60 -5.96 9.73 -1.56
N ILE A 61 -4.65 9.52 -1.49
CA ILE A 61 -3.65 10.38 -2.15
C ILE A 61 -3.18 9.69 -3.43
N THR A 62 -2.99 10.47 -4.49
CA THR A 62 -2.48 9.98 -5.78
C THR A 62 -1.19 9.18 -5.58
N ASN A 63 -1.15 8.00 -6.21
CA ASN A 63 0.00 7.11 -6.23
C ASN A 63 0.49 6.58 -4.86
N THR A 64 -0.34 6.65 -3.83
CA THR A 64 -0.12 6.04 -2.51
C THR A 64 0.28 4.56 -2.58
N GLN A 65 -0.22 3.83 -3.57
CA GLN A 65 0.01 2.39 -3.71
C GLN A 65 1.48 2.07 -4.01
N PHE A 66 2.20 2.93 -4.73
CA PHE A 66 3.64 2.76 -4.95
C PHE A 66 4.42 2.84 -3.65
N LYS A 67 4.13 3.86 -2.84
CA LYS A 67 4.76 4.05 -1.52
C LYS A 67 4.46 2.89 -0.59
N LEU A 68 3.20 2.46 -0.54
CA LEU A 68 2.79 1.33 0.28
C LEU A 68 3.39 0.00 -0.19
N LEU A 69 3.53 -0.23 -1.50
CA LEU A 69 4.15 -1.45 -2.03
C LEU A 69 5.60 -1.58 -1.55
N CYS A 70 6.36 -0.48 -1.62
CA CYS A 70 7.73 -0.45 -1.13
C CYS A 70 7.79 -0.62 0.40
N LEU A 71 6.90 0.06 1.13
CA LEU A 71 6.82 -0.02 2.59
C LEU A 71 6.44 -1.43 3.07
N ALA A 72 5.49 -2.08 2.41
CA ALA A 72 5.00 -3.40 2.76
C ALA A 72 6.12 -4.44 2.70
N ARG A 73 7.03 -4.32 1.72
CA ARG A 73 8.26 -5.12 1.65
C ARG A 73 9.22 -4.78 2.79
N GLU A 74 9.43 -3.49 3.03
CA GLU A 74 10.38 -2.99 4.05
C GLU A 74 10.03 -3.47 5.46
N VAL A 75 8.74 -3.46 5.84
CA VAL A 75 8.27 -3.76 7.20
C VAL A 75 7.58 -5.12 7.31
N ASP A 76 7.80 -6.01 6.35
CA ASP A 76 7.25 -7.37 6.26
C ASP A 76 5.72 -7.42 6.52
N VAL A 77 4.97 -6.87 5.58
CA VAL A 77 3.49 -6.86 5.57
C VAL A 77 3.01 -7.49 4.26
N PRO A 78 3.21 -8.80 4.05
CA PRO A 78 2.99 -9.44 2.76
C PRO A 78 1.51 -9.53 2.37
N TRP A 79 0.58 -9.49 3.33
CA TRP A 79 -0.85 -9.72 3.09
C TRP A 79 -1.52 -8.61 2.24
N ILE A 80 -1.00 -7.37 2.24
CA ILE A 80 -1.49 -6.29 1.38
C ILE A 80 -0.92 -6.31 -0.05
N MET A 81 0.14 -7.09 -0.28
CA MET A 81 0.89 -7.08 -1.54
C MET A 81 0.01 -7.36 -2.77
N PRO A 82 -0.89 -8.37 -2.79
CA PRO A 82 -1.70 -8.64 -3.97
C PRO A 82 -2.57 -7.45 -4.39
N GLN A 83 -3.17 -6.77 -3.41
CA GLN A 83 -4.05 -5.62 -3.63
C GLN A 83 -3.28 -4.41 -4.13
N LEU A 84 -2.09 -4.17 -3.56
CA LEU A 84 -1.18 -3.10 -3.99
C LEU A 84 -0.66 -3.35 -5.40
N MET A 85 -0.22 -4.58 -5.68
CA MET A 85 0.24 -4.99 -7.01
C MET A 85 -0.86 -4.82 -8.05
N TYR A 86 -2.08 -5.29 -7.78
CA TYR A 86 -3.22 -5.07 -8.67
C TYR A 86 -3.43 -3.58 -9.00
N CYS A 87 -3.38 -2.71 -7.98
CA CYS A 87 -3.54 -1.27 -8.17
C CYS A 87 -2.39 -0.62 -8.96
N VAL A 88 -1.15 -1.10 -8.76
CA VAL A 88 0.04 -0.57 -9.43
C VAL A 88 0.13 -1.09 -10.87
N CYS A 89 -0.26 -2.34 -11.15
CA CYS A 89 -0.30 -2.91 -12.50
C CYS A 89 -1.16 -2.07 -13.47
N ALA A 90 -2.20 -1.39 -12.96
CA ALA A 90 -3.07 -0.52 -13.75
C ALA A 90 -2.45 0.86 -14.07
N LYS A 91 -1.29 1.20 -13.52
CA LYS A 91 -0.62 2.50 -13.73
C LYS A 91 0.19 2.52 -15.03
N PRO A 92 0.56 3.69 -15.58
CA PRO A 92 1.42 3.77 -16.76
C PRO A 92 2.73 3.01 -16.57
N VAL A 93 3.19 2.32 -17.60
CA VAL A 93 4.44 1.53 -17.57
C VAL A 93 5.64 2.39 -17.20
N THR A 94 5.69 3.63 -17.70
CA THR A 94 6.73 4.62 -17.33
C THR A 94 6.78 4.86 -15.83
N GLN A 95 5.63 5.04 -15.16
CA GLN A 95 5.57 5.20 -13.70
C GLN A 95 6.05 3.95 -12.94
N ILE A 96 5.85 2.76 -13.50
CA ILE A 96 6.31 1.51 -12.88
C ILE A 96 7.84 1.38 -12.99
N LEU A 97 8.39 1.67 -14.17
CA LEU A 97 9.81 1.49 -14.48
C LEU A 97 10.70 2.61 -13.93
N GLU A 98 10.29 3.87 -14.12
CA GLU A 98 11.04 5.07 -13.73
C GLU A 98 10.72 5.48 -12.29
N GLY A 99 9.59 5.04 -11.77
CA GLY A 99 9.05 5.44 -10.48
C GLY A 99 8.18 6.70 -10.58
N ILE A 100 7.83 7.22 -9.42
CA ILE A 100 6.95 8.37 -9.24
C ILE A 100 7.54 9.32 -8.20
N LEU A 101 7.08 10.56 -8.20
CA LEU A 101 7.23 11.46 -7.06
C LEU A 101 6.02 11.27 -6.12
N TRP A 102 6.28 10.95 -4.86
CA TRP A 102 5.29 10.88 -3.80
C TRP A 102 5.76 11.75 -2.63
N ASP A 103 5.05 12.83 -2.33
CA ASP A 103 5.40 13.76 -1.25
C ASP A 103 6.87 14.23 -1.35
N ASP A 104 7.26 14.69 -2.55
CA ASP A 104 8.63 15.08 -2.94
C ASP A 104 9.71 13.99 -2.83
N ILE A 105 9.32 12.74 -2.57
CA ILE A 105 10.21 11.59 -2.48
C ILE A 105 10.06 10.75 -3.75
N GLN A 106 11.18 10.47 -4.42
CA GLN A 106 11.19 9.51 -5.52
C GLN A 106 10.93 8.10 -4.97
N VAL A 107 9.87 7.46 -5.46
CA VAL A 107 9.48 6.10 -5.08
C VAL A 107 9.45 5.23 -6.32
N ARG A 108 10.17 4.11 -6.26
CA ARG A 108 10.26 3.14 -7.34
C ARG A 108 10.17 1.72 -6.77
N PRO A 109 9.31 0.84 -7.31
CA PRO A 109 9.31 -0.57 -6.93
C PRO A 109 10.68 -1.22 -7.16
N SER A 110 10.98 -2.28 -6.41
CA SER A 110 12.20 -3.07 -6.65
C SER A 110 12.20 -3.67 -8.06
N GLU A 111 13.37 -3.99 -8.63
CA GLU A 111 13.44 -4.63 -9.96
C GLU A 111 12.65 -5.94 -10.00
N GLN A 112 12.66 -6.69 -8.90
CA GLN A 112 11.88 -7.91 -8.78
C GLN A 112 10.38 -7.63 -8.83
N ASP A 113 9.90 -6.63 -8.09
CA ASP A 113 8.50 -6.24 -8.12
C ASP A 113 8.12 -5.63 -9.48
N GLN A 114 9.00 -4.89 -10.14
CA GLN A 114 8.78 -4.38 -11.50
C GLN A 114 8.54 -5.52 -12.50
N LYS A 115 9.35 -6.59 -12.47
CA LYS A 115 9.16 -7.77 -13.31
C LYS A 115 7.78 -8.41 -13.06
N LEU A 116 7.42 -8.59 -11.79
CA LEU A 116 6.11 -9.15 -11.42
C LEU A 116 4.95 -8.26 -11.87
N LEU A 117 5.09 -6.95 -11.77
CA LEU A 117 4.08 -5.98 -12.23
C LEU A 117 3.92 -6.02 -13.75
N MET A 118 5.00 -6.21 -14.52
CA MET A 118 4.92 -6.36 -15.98
C MET A 118 4.15 -7.63 -16.38
N VAL A 119 4.45 -8.76 -15.73
CA VAL A 119 3.70 -10.01 -15.95
C VAL A 119 2.24 -9.84 -15.54
N GLY A 120 1.97 -9.31 -14.35
CA GLY A 120 0.60 -9.07 -13.89
C GLY A 120 -0.18 -8.16 -14.84
N ARG A 121 0.46 -7.16 -15.44
CA ARG A 121 -0.16 -6.27 -16.42
C ARG A 121 -0.48 -6.97 -17.74
N SER A 122 0.39 -7.83 -18.27
CA SER A 122 0.11 -8.56 -19.51
C SER A 122 -1.09 -9.48 -19.33
N GLU A 123 -1.18 -10.18 -18.21
CA GLU A 123 -2.33 -11.02 -17.87
C GLU A 123 -3.63 -10.22 -17.73
N LEU A 124 -3.59 -9.08 -17.03
CA LEU A 124 -4.76 -8.22 -16.89
C LEU A 124 -5.26 -7.65 -18.22
N THR A 125 -4.34 -7.35 -19.14
CA THR A 125 -4.69 -6.86 -20.48
C THR A 125 -5.30 -7.97 -21.32
N TYR A 126 -4.79 -9.20 -21.21
CA TYR A 126 -5.35 -10.37 -21.89
C TYR A 126 -6.79 -10.65 -21.44
N LEU A 127 -7.08 -10.55 -20.14
CA LEU A 127 -8.43 -10.78 -19.58
C LEU A 127 -9.46 -9.68 -19.94
N GLN A 128 -9.02 -8.53 -20.44
CA GLN A 128 -9.89 -7.41 -20.81
C GLN A 128 -10.27 -7.39 -22.29
N ASN A 129 -9.61 -8.20 -23.12
CA ASN A 129 -9.92 -8.40 -24.54
C ASN A 129 -10.75 -9.68 -24.73
#